data_AF-A0A6I6R281-F1
#
_entry.id   AF-A0A6I6R281-F1
#
_cell.length_a   1.000
_cell.length_b   1.000
_cell.length_c   1.000
_cell.angle_alpha   90.00
_cell.angle_beta   90.00
_cell.angle_gamma   90.00
#
_symmetry.space_group_name_H-M   'P 1'
#
loop_
_entity.id
_entity.type
_entity.pdbx_description
1 polymer ?
#
loop_
_entity_poly.entity_id
_entity_poly.type
_entity_poly.pdbx_seq_one_letter_code
_entity_poly.pdbx_strand_id
1 'polypeptide(L)'
;MAFTNGSAWDNNSGKDYFASGSVVSVSGGQVSYSAPSFGTPMTVWYKPASSWKTAKVHYKANGKWTGSAQQMTAACGGWYKYTIPDTAGGQVRMAFTDGGSAWDNNGGQGKDYRVSGGSVAVAGGQMITDVTPNCTIQ
;
A
#
# COMPACT_ATOMS: atom_id res chain seq x y z
N MET A 1 -11.30 -21.78 25.21
CA MET A 1 -11.55 -21.94 23.76
C MET A 1 -10.31 -22.53 23.11
N ALA A 2 -10.47 -23.34 22.06
CA ALA A 2 -9.37 -23.85 21.25
C ALA A 2 -9.78 -23.78 19.77
N PHE A 3 -8.79 -23.71 18.87
CA PHE A 3 -9.02 -23.60 17.43
C PHE A 3 -8.46 -24.83 16.73
N THR A 4 -9.10 -25.27 15.65
CA THR A 4 -8.61 -26.39 14.84
C THR A 4 -8.87 -26.16 13.35
N ASN A 5 -7.96 -26.67 12.52
CA ASN A 5 -8.13 -26.76 11.07
C ASN A 5 -8.58 -28.17 10.62
N GLY A 6 -8.99 -29.03 11.56
CA GLY A 6 -9.39 -30.42 11.31
C GLY A 6 -8.26 -31.44 11.38
N SER A 7 -7.00 -31.01 11.38
CA SER A 7 -5.82 -31.90 11.49
C SER A 7 -4.91 -31.60 12.68
N ALA A 8 -4.90 -30.35 13.15
CA ALA A 8 -4.17 -29.92 14.33
C ALA A 8 -5.04 -29.04 15.23
N TRP A 9 -4.75 -29.08 16.53
CA TRP A 9 -5.39 -28.25 17.53
C TRP A 9 -4.41 -27.18 18.03
N ASP A 10 -4.88 -25.94 18.03
CA ASP A 10 -4.28 -24.85 18.76
C ASP A 10 -5.09 -24.60 20.03
N ASN A 11 -4.59 -25.13 21.14
CA ASN A 11 -5.11 -24.96 22.49
C ASN A 11 -4.10 -24.27 23.41
N ASN A 12 -3.24 -23.41 22.86
CA ASN A 12 -2.23 -22.68 23.61
C ASN A 12 -1.35 -23.59 24.52
N SER A 13 -0.86 -24.69 23.95
CA SER A 13 -0.09 -25.72 24.67
C SER A 13 -0.85 -26.31 25.87
N GLY A 14 -2.13 -26.64 25.68
CA GLY A 14 -3.01 -27.23 26.70
C GLY A 14 -3.60 -26.25 27.71
N LYS A 15 -3.34 -24.94 27.56
CA LYS A 15 -3.89 -23.91 28.46
C LYS A 15 -5.26 -23.41 28.05
N ASP A 16 -5.67 -23.66 26.81
CA ASP A 16 -6.81 -23.02 26.16
C ASP A 16 -6.72 -21.48 26.14
N TYR A 17 -7.54 -20.87 25.30
CA TYR A 17 -7.73 -19.43 25.21
C TYR A 17 -8.91 -19.00 26.08
N PHE A 18 -8.69 -18.04 26.98
CA PHE A 18 -9.73 -17.42 27.80
C PHE A 18 -9.94 -15.97 27.35
N ALA A 19 -11.18 -15.61 27.03
CA ALA A 19 -11.54 -14.27 26.59
C ALA A 19 -13.01 -13.97 26.94
N SER A 20 -13.34 -12.69 27.12
CA SER A 20 -14.70 -12.18 27.26
C SER A 20 -14.87 -10.88 26.47
N GLY A 21 -16.11 -10.54 26.11
CA GLY A 21 -16.43 -9.34 25.34
C GLY A 21 -16.95 -9.63 23.93
N SER A 22 -17.34 -8.57 23.21
CA SER A 22 -18.01 -8.68 21.91
C SER A 22 -17.08 -8.98 20.75
N VAL A 23 -15.79 -8.64 20.86
CA VAL A 23 -14.77 -8.85 19.83
C VAL A 23 -13.53 -9.47 20.47
N VAL A 24 -13.09 -10.59 19.92
CA VAL A 24 -11.88 -11.30 20.34
C VAL A 24 -11.10 -11.70 19.10
N SER A 25 -9.80 -11.40 19.06
CA SER A 25 -8.86 -11.96 18.08
C SER A 25 -7.78 -12.77 18.79
N VAL A 26 -7.38 -13.88 18.19
CA VAL A 26 -6.35 -14.78 18.73
C VAL A 26 -5.27 -15.00 17.67
N SER A 27 -4.02 -14.78 18.04
CA SER A 27 -2.87 -14.98 17.15
C SER A 27 -1.63 -15.36 17.96
N GLY A 28 -0.95 -16.43 17.56
CA GLY A 28 0.33 -16.84 18.15
C GLY A 28 0.31 -17.06 19.67
N GLY A 29 -0.78 -17.64 20.21
CA GLY A 29 -0.91 -17.86 21.66
C GLY A 29 -1.41 -16.65 22.46
N GLN A 30 -1.67 -15.52 21.82
CA GLN A 30 -2.14 -14.29 22.49
C GLN A 30 -3.60 -13.99 22.15
N VAL A 31 -4.34 -13.48 23.14
CA VAL A 31 -5.72 -12.99 23.01
C VAL A 31 -5.70 -11.47 22.99
N SER A 32 -6.38 -10.87 22.01
CA SER A 32 -6.65 -9.44 21.91
C SER A 32 -8.15 -9.18 21.90
N TYR A 33 -8.55 -8.03 22.44
CA TYR A 33 -9.94 -7.58 22.52
C TYR A 33 -10.27 -6.53 21.44
N SER A 34 -9.43 -6.43 20.43
CA SER A 34 -9.65 -5.63 19.23
C SER A 34 -9.70 -6.53 18.00
N ALA A 35 -10.46 -6.09 17.00
CA ALA A 35 -10.44 -6.72 15.69
C ALA A 35 -9.03 -6.57 15.06
N PRO A 36 -8.55 -7.56 14.28
CA PRO A 36 -7.36 -7.37 13.47
C PRO A 36 -7.58 -6.20 12.50
N SER A 37 -6.57 -5.34 12.33
CA SER A 37 -6.57 -4.35 11.24
C SER A 37 -5.91 -4.97 10.02
N PHE A 38 -6.60 -4.91 8.88
CA PHE A 38 -6.10 -5.41 7.60
C PHE A 38 -5.48 -4.31 6.72
N GLY A 39 -5.31 -3.11 7.28
CA GLY A 39 -4.87 -1.92 6.55
C GLY A 39 -5.90 -1.43 5.53
N THR A 40 -5.69 -0.23 5.00
CA THR A 40 -6.44 0.31 3.86
C THR A 40 -5.50 0.46 2.67
N PRO A 41 -5.38 -0.56 1.80
CA PRO A 41 -4.42 -0.52 0.72
C PRO A 41 -4.81 0.51 -0.36
N MET A 42 -3.81 1.14 -0.97
CA MET A 42 -3.98 2.06 -2.10
C MET A 42 -3.12 1.61 -3.29
N THR A 43 -3.73 1.50 -4.47
CA THR A 43 -3.01 1.17 -5.71
C THR A 43 -2.57 2.44 -6.43
N VAL A 44 -1.26 2.61 -6.57
CA VAL A 44 -0.64 3.72 -7.30
C VAL A 44 -0.24 3.25 -8.69
N TRP A 45 -0.75 3.95 -9.70
CA TRP A 45 -0.35 3.81 -11.09
C TRP A 45 0.44 5.05 -11.50
N TYR A 46 1.59 4.85 -12.13
CA TYR A 46 2.43 5.94 -12.60
C TYR A 46 2.91 5.70 -14.03
N LYS A 47 2.72 6.68 -14.90
CA LYS A 47 3.26 6.67 -16.26
C LYS A 47 4.43 7.65 -16.31
N PRO A 48 5.68 7.17 -16.25
CA PRO A 48 6.85 8.03 -16.26
C PRO A 48 7.05 8.69 -17.63
N ALA A 49 7.95 9.66 -17.68
CA ALA A 49 8.50 10.15 -18.94
C ALA A 49 9.15 8.99 -19.74
N SER A 50 9.08 9.05 -21.07
CA SER A 50 9.56 7.98 -21.97
C SER A 50 11.05 7.66 -21.84
N SER A 51 11.84 8.56 -21.24
CA SER A 51 13.26 8.35 -20.94
C SER A 51 13.50 7.37 -19.79
N TRP A 52 12.53 7.18 -18.89
CA TRP A 52 12.69 6.28 -17.74
C TRP A 52 12.44 4.83 -18.16
N LYS A 53 13.33 3.92 -17.72
CA LYS A 53 13.19 2.47 -17.94
C LYS A 53 12.68 1.73 -16.70
N THR A 54 12.71 2.40 -15.56
CA THR A 54 12.29 1.92 -14.25
C THR A 54 11.53 3.03 -13.55
N ALA A 55 10.65 2.66 -12.62
CA ALA A 55 9.99 3.61 -11.74
C ALA A 55 10.01 3.07 -10.31
N LYS A 56 10.28 3.96 -9.36
CA LYS A 56 10.14 3.72 -7.94
C LYS A 56 9.28 4.81 -7.32
N VAL A 57 8.52 4.48 -6.29
CA VAL A 57 7.68 5.43 -5.54
C VAL A 57 8.25 5.63 -4.14
N HIS A 58 8.52 6.87 -3.77
CA HIS A 58 8.79 7.27 -2.40
C HIS A 58 7.50 7.92 -1.87
N TYR A 59 6.91 7.38 -0.81
CA TYR A 59 5.64 7.88 -0.29
C TYR A 59 5.64 8.13 1.21
N LYS A 60 4.75 9.04 1.65
CA LYS A 60 4.39 9.31 3.03
C LYS A 60 2.96 8.85 3.26
N ALA A 61 2.79 7.82 4.08
CA ALA A 61 1.49 7.34 4.56
C ALA A 61 1.51 7.28 6.09
N ASN A 62 0.37 7.47 6.74
CA ASN A 62 0.27 7.41 8.21
C ASN A 62 1.30 8.31 8.93
N GLY A 63 1.60 9.48 8.34
CA GLY A 63 2.55 10.44 8.88
C GLY A 63 4.04 10.10 8.69
N LYS A 64 4.39 8.96 8.08
CA LYS A 64 5.77 8.49 7.93
C LYS A 64 6.16 8.30 6.46
N TRP A 65 7.35 8.78 6.10
CA TRP A 65 7.95 8.50 4.80
C TRP A 65 8.53 7.08 4.77
N THR A 66 8.51 6.43 3.62
CA THR A 66 9.28 5.21 3.39
C THR A 66 10.78 5.47 3.59
N GLY A 67 11.53 4.50 4.12
CA GLY A 67 12.98 4.64 4.28
C GLY A 67 13.73 4.77 2.94
N SER A 68 13.19 4.18 1.88
CA SER A 68 13.71 4.26 0.50
C SER A 68 12.58 4.20 -0.52
N ALA A 69 12.83 4.63 -1.76
CA ALA A 69 11.87 4.51 -2.83
C ALA A 69 11.60 3.03 -3.18
N GLN A 70 10.33 2.66 -3.27
CA GLN A 70 9.86 1.30 -3.48
C GLN A 70 9.75 1.00 -4.97
N GLN A 71 10.26 -0.14 -5.41
CA GLN A 71 10.20 -0.55 -6.81
C GLN A 71 8.76 -0.73 -7.27
N MET A 72 8.39 -0.05 -8.37
CA MET A 72 7.12 -0.28 -9.04
C MET A 72 7.28 -1.38 -10.09
N THR A 73 6.23 -2.17 -10.28
CA THR A 73 6.17 -3.24 -11.28
C THR A 73 5.61 -2.68 -12.59
N ALA A 74 6.25 -2.99 -13.72
CA ALA A 74 5.69 -2.63 -15.02
C ALA A 74 4.32 -3.30 -15.21
N ALA A 75 3.38 -2.54 -15.77
CA ALA A 75 2.05 -2.99 -16.15
C ALA A 75 1.85 -2.74 -17.66
N CYS A 76 0.64 -2.37 -18.06
CA CYS A 76 0.28 -2.17 -19.46
C CYS A 76 0.52 -0.72 -19.92
N GLY A 77 0.66 -0.49 -21.24
CA GLY A 77 0.60 0.86 -21.83
C GLY A 77 1.64 1.86 -21.30
N GLY A 78 2.78 1.37 -20.80
CA GLY A 78 3.83 2.18 -20.17
C GLY A 78 3.55 2.59 -18.72
N TRP A 79 2.48 2.08 -18.10
CA TRP A 79 2.18 2.29 -16.69
C TRP A 79 3.01 1.35 -15.81
N TYR A 80 3.38 1.85 -14.63
CA TYR A 80 3.94 1.08 -13.54
C TYR A 80 2.94 1.08 -12.37
N LYS A 81 2.93 0.02 -11.57
CA LYS A 81 2.03 -0.17 -10.43
C LYS A 81 2.79 -0.43 -9.14
N TYR A 82 2.30 0.12 -8.05
CA TYR A 82 2.69 -0.25 -6.68
C TYR A 82 1.47 -0.20 -5.76
N THR A 83 1.39 -1.08 -4.77
CA THR A 83 0.32 -1.05 -3.76
C THR A 83 0.90 -0.66 -2.41
N ILE A 84 0.46 0.48 -1.90
CA ILE A 84 0.74 0.88 -0.51
C ILE A 84 -0.12 -0.01 0.37
N PRO A 85 0.47 -0.78 1.31
CA PRO A 85 -0.26 -1.81 2.05
C PRO A 85 -1.29 -1.21 3.01
N ASP A 86 -0.97 -0.05 3.61
CA ASP A 86 -1.86 0.62 4.54
C ASP A 86 -1.71 2.15 4.48
N THR A 87 -2.82 2.82 4.22
CA THR A 87 -2.97 4.27 4.24
C THR A 87 -3.87 4.77 5.36
N ALA A 88 -4.50 3.85 6.12
CA ALA A 88 -5.59 4.14 7.04
C ALA A 88 -6.73 5.01 6.42
N GLY A 89 -6.90 4.97 5.09
CA GLY A 89 -7.83 5.83 4.35
C GLY A 89 -7.42 7.31 4.29
N GLY A 90 -6.22 7.65 4.76
CA GLY A 90 -5.71 9.01 4.82
C GLY A 90 -5.08 9.50 3.52
N GLN A 91 -4.66 10.77 3.54
CA GLN A 91 -3.89 11.37 2.45
C GLN A 91 -2.47 10.78 2.40
N VAL A 92 -2.07 10.37 1.20
CA VAL A 92 -0.71 9.96 0.88
C VAL A 92 -0.01 11.08 0.14
N ARG A 93 1.26 11.34 0.49
CA ARG A 93 2.17 12.16 -0.35
C ARG A 93 3.12 11.25 -1.08
N MET A 94 3.44 11.53 -2.34
CA MET A 94 4.38 10.70 -3.09
C MET A 94 5.19 11.48 -4.10
N ALA A 95 6.39 10.96 -4.36
CA ALA A 95 7.27 11.35 -5.45
C ALA A 95 7.78 10.09 -6.15
N PHE A 96 8.11 10.21 -7.41
CA PHE A 96 8.62 9.11 -8.23
C PHE A 96 10.07 9.36 -8.62
N THR A 97 10.82 8.28 -8.83
CA THR A 97 12.20 8.33 -9.32
C THR A 97 12.46 7.19 -10.29
N ASP A 98 13.38 7.38 -11.24
CA ASP A 98 13.88 6.30 -12.09
C ASP A 98 14.79 5.33 -11.32
N GLY A 99 15.17 5.67 -10.09
CA GLY A 99 16.13 4.93 -9.26
C GLY A 99 17.56 5.47 -9.36
N GLY A 100 17.78 6.51 -10.17
CA GLY A 100 18.99 7.30 -10.26
C GLY A 100 18.81 8.70 -9.65
N SER A 101 19.28 9.72 -10.37
CA SER A 101 19.21 11.12 -9.93
C SER A 101 17.92 11.85 -10.33
N ALA A 102 17.09 11.26 -11.20
CA ALA A 102 15.87 11.89 -11.69
C ALA A 102 14.71 11.70 -10.70
N TRP A 103 13.99 12.79 -10.43
CA TRP A 103 12.82 12.80 -9.57
C TRP A 103 11.67 13.54 -10.23
N ASP A 104 10.48 12.96 -10.10
CA ASP A 104 9.20 13.62 -10.33
C ASP A 104 8.51 13.82 -8.99
N ASN A 105 8.60 15.05 -8.48
CA ASN A 105 7.96 15.50 -7.24
C ASN A 105 6.95 16.63 -7.49
N ASN A 106 6.31 16.63 -8.68
CA ASN A 106 5.29 17.61 -9.04
C ASN A 106 5.77 19.08 -9.01
N GLY A 107 6.99 19.32 -9.51
CA GLY A 107 7.53 20.67 -9.70
C GLY A 107 8.25 21.27 -8.49
N GLY A 108 8.87 20.44 -7.65
CA GLY A 108 9.84 20.86 -6.63
C GLY A 108 9.46 20.56 -5.18
N GLN A 109 10.35 20.95 -4.26
CA GLN A 109 10.27 20.64 -2.83
C GLN A 109 8.89 21.01 -2.23
N GLY A 110 8.23 20.04 -1.61
CA GLY A 110 6.95 20.21 -0.90
C GLY A 110 5.69 20.16 -1.77
N LYS A 111 5.83 20.09 -3.10
CA LYS A 111 4.71 19.98 -4.05
C LYS A 111 4.24 18.56 -4.33
N ASP A 112 4.97 17.54 -3.86
CA ASP A 112 4.70 16.09 -3.95
C ASP A 112 3.23 15.76 -4.25
N TYR A 113 2.98 14.74 -5.06
CA TYR A 113 1.61 14.31 -5.38
C TYR A 113 0.83 13.96 -4.10
N ARG A 114 -0.33 14.58 -3.92
CA ARG A 114 -1.19 14.42 -2.72
C ARG A 114 -2.50 13.78 -3.12
N VAL A 115 -2.73 12.57 -2.63
CA VAL A 115 -3.81 11.71 -3.11
C VAL A 115 -4.48 11.01 -1.94
N SER A 116 -5.73 10.61 -2.15
CA SER A 116 -6.55 9.80 -1.24
C SER A 116 -7.42 8.88 -2.08
N GLY A 117 -8.02 7.85 -1.46
CA GLY A 117 -8.85 6.87 -2.15
C GLY A 117 -8.20 5.50 -2.26
N GLY A 118 -8.87 4.58 -2.96
CA GLY A 118 -8.41 3.20 -3.12
C GLY A 118 -7.37 3.03 -4.24
N SER A 119 -7.32 3.97 -5.18
CA SER A 119 -6.32 4.00 -6.23
C SER A 119 -6.04 5.41 -6.74
N VAL A 120 -4.93 5.57 -7.46
CA VAL A 120 -4.59 6.80 -8.17
C VAL A 120 -3.80 6.49 -9.43
N ALA A 121 -4.03 7.27 -10.48
CA ALA A 121 -3.20 7.31 -11.67
C ALA A 121 -2.50 8.66 -11.79
N VAL A 122 -1.16 8.63 -11.93
CA VAL A 122 -0.32 9.82 -12.08
C VAL A 122 0.41 9.78 -13.43
N ALA A 123 0.25 10.83 -14.22
CA ALA A 123 0.94 10.99 -15.50
C ALA A 123 1.09 12.47 -15.85
N GLY A 124 2.28 12.87 -16.31
CA GLY A 124 2.52 14.23 -16.81
C GLY A 124 2.18 15.34 -15.81
N GLY A 125 2.43 15.14 -14.51
CA GLY A 125 2.08 16.11 -13.47
C GLY A 125 0.61 16.09 -13.01
N GLN A 126 -0.24 15.26 -13.62
CA GLN A 126 -1.65 15.16 -13.28
C GLN A 126 -1.92 13.90 -12.45
N MET A 127 -2.95 13.97 -11.59
CA MET A 127 -3.38 12.87 -10.73
C MET A 127 -4.90 12.70 -10.80
N ILE A 128 -5.34 11.46 -10.99
CA ILE A 128 -6.76 11.07 -11.03
C ILE A 128 -6.96 9.97 -10.00
N THR A 129 -7.82 10.18 -9.01
CA THR A 129 -8.09 9.22 -7.94
C THR A 129 -9.20 8.24 -8.32
N ASP A 130 -9.22 7.08 -7.65
CA ASP A 130 -10.22 6.02 -7.79
C ASP A 130 -10.40 5.51 -9.23
N VAL A 131 -9.30 5.51 -9.98
CA VAL A 131 -9.23 4.98 -11.34
C VAL A 131 -8.23 3.85 -11.45
N THR A 132 -8.47 2.99 -12.44
CA THR A 132 -7.46 2.08 -12.98
C THR A 132 -7.24 2.49 -14.43
N PRO A 133 -5.99 2.78 -14.86
CA PRO A 133 -5.73 3.13 -16.25
C PRO A 133 -6.21 2.04 -17.21
N ASN A 134 -6.92 2.45 -18.26
CA ASN A 134 -7.38 1.54 -19.28
C ASN A 134 -6.16 1.05 -20.09
N CYS A 135 -5.94 -0.26 -20.08
CA CYS A 135 -4.94 -0.92 -20.90
C CYS A 135 -5.46 -1.11 -22.34
N THR A 136 -5.73 -0.04 -23.09
CA THR A 136 -5.93 -0.21 -24.53
C THR A 136 -4.56 -0.41 -25.17
N ILE A 137 -4.28 -1.67 -25.53
CA ILE A 137 -3.19 -2.03 -26.44
C ILE A 137 -3.52 -1.30 -27.76
N GLN A 138 -2.65 -0.36 -28.14
CA GLN A 138 -2.76 0.32 -29.43
C GLN A 138 -2.11 -0.54 -30.51
#